data_AF-A0A238XPX1-F1
#
_entry.id   AF-A0A238XPX1-F1
#
_cell.length_a   1.000
_cell.length_b   1.000
_cell.length_c   1.000
_cell.angle_alpha   90.00
_cell.angle_beta   90.00
_cell.angle_gamma   90.00
#
_symmetry.space_group_name_H-M   'P 1'
#
loop_
_entity.id
_entity.type
_entity.pdbx_description
1 polymer ?
#
loop_
_entity_poly.entity_id
_entity_poly.type
_entity_poly.pdbx_seq_one_letter_code
_entity_poly.pdbx_strand_id
1 'polypeptide(L)'
;MLADSAGGDSPDVADAERLPASDVLELLALSEVIARKAGYGQQLAVRTARAAGASWSAIARALGTSKQAAWDAHTRWIEDQGDRHRGTGHEGLDEEEAERLRRLAGSPDDGPDA
;
A
#
# COMPACT_ATOMS: atom_id res chain seq x y z
N MET A 1 -58.56 -36.00 2.89
CA MET A 1 -57.72 -36.18 4.10
C MET A 1 -56.27 -36.09 3.61
N LEU A 2 -55.68 -34.88 3.57
CA LEU A 2 -54.69 -34.35 4.55
C LEU A 2 -53.51 -35.32 4.70
N ALA A 3 -52.22 -35.01 4.46
CA ALA A 3 -51.45 -33.77 4.44
C ALA A 3 -50.32 -33.88 3.38
N ASP A 4 -50.00 -32.85 2.61
CA ASP A 4 -49.02 -31.79 2.92
C ASP A 4 -47.76 -32.30 3.64
N SER A 5 -46.69 -32.51 2.87
CA SER A 5 -45.32 -32.58 3.38
C SER A 5 -44.47 -31.67 2.50
N ALA A 6 -44.57 -30.37 2.77
CA ALA A 6 -43.54 -29.41 2.43
C ALA A 6 -42.24 -29.84 3.11
N GLY A 7 -41.40 -30.57 2.37
CA GLY A 7 -39.98 -30.71 2.68
C GLY A 7 -39.35 -29.33 2.54
N GLY A 8 -39.32 -28.59 3.64
CA GLY A 8 -38.63 -27.31 3.72
C GLY A 8 -37.16 -27.54 3.44
N ASP A 9 -36.75 -27.21 2.21
CA ASP A 9 -35.39 -26.93 1.82
C ASP A 9 -34.94 -25.72 2.65
N SER A 10 -34.53 -26.00 3.89
CA SER A 10 -33.94 -24.99 4.75
C SER A 10 -32.58 -24.70 4.13
N PRO A 11 -32.31 -23.46 3.68
CA PRO A 11 -31.02 -23.14 3.11
C PRO A 11 -29.95 -23.56 4.12
N ASP A 12 -28.98 -24.32 3.64
CA ASP A 12 -27.84 -24.77 4.44
C ASP A 12 -27.28 -23.54 5.17
N VAL A 13 -27.17 -23.62 6.49
CA VAL A 13 -26.76 -22.49 7.35
C VAL A 13 -25.40 -21.94 6.89
N ALA A 14 -24.59 -22.79 6.23
CA ALA A 14 -23.34 -22.42 5.56
C ALA A 14 -23.48 -21.43 4.39
N ASP A 15 -24.62 -21.38 3.70
CA ASP A 15 -24.93 -20.38 2.67
C ASP A 15 -25.46 -19.08 3.25
N ALA A 16 -26.10 -19.12 4.44
CA ALA A 16 -26.51 -17.91 5.16
C ALA A 16 -25.32 -17.17 5.81
N GLU A 17 -24.20 -17.85 6.05
CA GLU A 17 -22.95 -17.26 6.57
C GLU A 17 -21.97 -16.79 5.48
N ARG A 18 -22.16 -17.19 4.22
CA ARG A 18 -21.28 -16.76 3.11
C ARG A 18 -21.67 -15.39 2.61
N LEU A 19 -20.73 -14.44 2.69
CA LEU A 19 -20.89 -13.12 2.09
C LEU A 19 -21.14 -13.26 0.58
N PRO A 20 -22.09 -12.49 0.02
CA PRO A 20 -22.26 -12.44 -1.43
C PRO A 20 -21.00 -11.86 -2.07
N ALA A 21 -20.77 -12.21 -3.35
CA ALA A 21 -19.56 -11.80 -4.07
C ALA A 21 -19.37 -10.27 -4.10
N SER A 22 -20.46 -9.49 -4.13
CA SER A 22 -20.43 -8.02 -4.02
C SER A 22 -19.70 -7.56 -2.76
N ASP A 23 -20.07 -8.13 -1.61
CA ASP A 23 -19.57 -7.70 -0.30
C ASP A 23 -18.09 -8.09 -0.14
N VAL A 24 -17.69 -9.27 -0.66
CA VAL A 24 -16.28 -9.67 -0.70
C VAL A 24 -15.46 -8.72 -1.57
N LEU A 25 -15.97 -8.32 -2.73
CA LEU A 25 -15.30 -7.37 -3.61
C LEU A 25 -15.22 -5.96 -2.99
N GLU A 26 -16.23 -5.54 -2.25
CA GLU A 26 -16.21 -4.28 -1.49
C GLU A 26 -15.15 -4.31 -0.38
N LEU A 27 -15.06 -5.41 0.37
CA LEU A 27 -14.00 -5.60 1.38
C LEU A 27 -12.61 -5.59 0.75
N LEU A 28 -12.43 -6.22 -0.42
CA LEU A 28 -11.19 -6.16 -1.18
C LEU A 28 -10.86 -4.72 -1.61
N ALA A 29 -11.81 -4.01 -2.21
CA ALA A 29 -11.62 -2.62 -2.61
C ALA A 29 -11.27 -1.71 -1.41
N LEU A 30 -11.91 -1.93 -0.26
CA LEU A 30 -11.61 -1.21 0.97
C LEU A 30 -10.21 -1.53 1.50
N SER A 31 -9.84 -2.82 1.55
CA SER A 31 -8.51 -3.25 1.99
C SER A 31 -7.40 -2.64 1.12
N GLU A 32 -7.63 -2.52 -0.18
CA GLU A 32 -6.71 -1.89 -1.12
C GLU A 32 -6.57 -0.39 -0.84
N VAL A 33 -7.66 0.32 -0.55
CA VAL A 33 -7.59 1.73 -0.14
C VAL A 33 -6.80 1.90 1.16
N ILE A 34 -7.00 1.03 2.14
CA ILE A 34 -6.26 1.05 3.41
C ILE A 34 -4.77 0.78 3.16
N ALA A 35 -4.44 -0.25 2.37
CA ALA A 35 -3.06 -0.58 2.02
C ALA A 35 -2.36 0.59 1.31
N ARG A 36 -3.04 1.26 0.37
CA ARG A 36 -2.50 2.47 -0.28
C ARG A 36 -2.27 3.61 0.69
N LYS A 37 -3.19 3.87 1.62
CA LYS A 37 -3.03 4.93 2.62
C LYS A 37 -1.90 4.64 3.60
N ALA A 38 -1.79 3.39 4.06
CA ALA A 38 -0.70 2.94 4.90
C ALA A 38 0.65 3.08 4.18
N GLY A 39 0.71 2.66 2.91
CA GLY A 39 1.88 2.85 2.04
C GLY A 39 2.28 4.32 1.91
N TYR A 40 1.32 5.22 1.64
CA TYR A 40 1.60 6.66 1.57
C TYR A 40 2.17 7.22 2.88
N GLY A 41 1.56 6.86 4.03
CA GLY A 41 2.04 7.27 5.34
C GLY A 41 3.47 6.78 5.64
N GLN A 42 3.78 5.53 5.30
CA GLN A 42 5.12 4.97 5.43
C GLN A 42 6.14 5.74 4.59
N GLN A 43 5.80 6.09 3.34
CA GLN A 43 6.71 6.79 2.44
C GLN A 43 6.93 8.25 2.85
N LEU A 44 5.92 8.90 3.46
CA LEU A 44 6.09 10.20 4.11
C LEU A 44 7.06 10.13 5.30
N ALA A 45 6.98 9.07 6.10
CA ALA A 45 7.93 8.84 7.21
C ALA A 45 9.35 8.60 6.70
N VAL A 46 9.53 7.79 5.65
CA VAL A 46 10.82 7.55 4.99
C VAL A 46 11.41 8.85 4.45
N ARG A 47 10.60 9.67 3.75
CA ARG A 47 11.03 11.00 3.26
C ARG A 47 11.52 11.89 4.40
N THR A 48 10.77 11.92 5.50
CA THR A 48 11.11 12.74 6.67
C THR A 48 12.40 12.25 7.32
N ALA A 49 12.59 10.94 7.44
CA ALA A 49 13.83 10.34 7.95
C ALA A 49 15.03 10.66 7.06
N ARG A 50 14.89 10.56 5.73
CA ARG A 50 15.95 10.93 4.77
C ARG A 50 16.29 12.42 4.85
N ALA A 51 15.29 13.30 4.96
CA ALA A 51 15.51 14.73 5.19
C ALA A 51 16.25 15.04 6.50
N ALA A 52 16.07 14.21 7.53
CA ALA A 52 16.80 14.29 8.78
C ALA A 52 18.20 13.64 8.73
N GLY A 53 18.62 13.09 7.59
CA GLY A 53 19.93 12.47 7.40
C GLY A 53 20.02 11.00 7.82
N ALA A 54 18.90 10.32 8.07
CA ALA A 54 18.91 8.89 8.42
C ALA A 54 19.43 8.03 7.25
N SER A 55 20.31 7.07 7.54
CA SER A 55 20.78 6.08 6.56
C SER A 55 19.68 5.09 6.19
N TRP A 56 19.80 4.46 5.02
CA TRP A 56 18.90 3.37 4.62
C TRP A 56 18.99 2.17 5.56
N SER A 57 20.16 1.90 6.15
CA SER A 57 20.33 0.89 7.21
C SER A 57 19.45 1.18 8.43
N ALA A 58 19.40 2.44 8.89
CA ALA A 58 18.57 2.84 10.03
C ALA A 58 17.08 2.74 9.72
N ILE A 59 16.66 3.19 8.53
CA ILE A 59 15.28 3.11 8.05
C ILE A 59 14.84 1.65 7.93
N ALA A 60 15.67 0.80 7.33
CA ALA A 60 15.36 -0.61 7.15
C ALA A 60 15.19 -1.35 8.49
N ARG A 61 16.04 -1.07 9.49
CA ARG A 61 15.86 -1.59 10.86
C ARG A 61 14.51 -1.17 11.46
N ALA A 62 14.14 0.09 11.32
CA ALA A 62 12.87 0.60 11.84
C ALA A 62 11.65 -0.05 11.16
N LEU A 63 11.77 -0.38 9.87
CA LEU A 63 10.72 -1.03 9.08
C LEU A 63 10.74 -2.57 9.17
N GLY A 64 11.75 -3.16 9.80
CA GLY A 64 11.91 -4.62 9.86
C GLY A 64 12.18 -5.26 8.49
N THR A 65 12.89 -4.56 7.60
CA THR A 65 13.21 -5.02 6.24
C THR A 65 14.71 -4.90 5.95
N SER A 66 15.15 -5.28 4.75
CA SER A 66 16.54 -5.07 4.31
C SER A 66 16.77 -3.64 3.82
N LYS A 67 18.03 -3.18 3.89
CA LYS A 67 18.48 -1.87 3.36
C LYS A 67 18.03 -1.68 1.91
N GLN A 68 18.32 -2.67 1.07
CA GLN A 68 17.97 -2.67 -0.35
C GLN A 68 16.46 -2.63 -0.56
N ALA A 69 15.69 -3.44 0.17
CA ALA A 69 14.24 -3.48 0.02
C ALA A 69 13.56 -2.16 0.43
N ALA A 70 14.07 -1.49 1.48
CA ALA A 70 13.57 -0.18 1.88
C ALA A 70 13.83 0.88 0.78
N TRP A 71 15.03 0.88 0.20
CA TRP A 71 15.39 1.80 -0.88
C TRP A 71 14.58 1.53 -2.15
N ASP A 72 14.51 0.27 -2.61
CA ASP A 72 13.74 -0.14 -3.79
C ASP A 72 12.27 0.27 -3.65
N ALA A 73 11.67 -0.01 -2.48
CA ALA A 73 10.27 0.32 -2.23
C ALA A 73 10.02 1.84 -2.26
N HIS A 74 10.94 2.66 -1.77
CA HIS A 74 10.81 4.11 -1.81
C HIS A 74 10.99 4.65 -3.23
N THR A 75 12.02 4.18 -3.96
CA THR A 75 12.28 4.61 -5.34
C THR A 75 11.13 4.26 -6.26
N ARG A 76 10.61 3.03 -6.16
CA ARG A 76 9.43 2.58 -6.91
C ARG A 76 8.19 3.43 -6.58
N TRP A 77 8.00 3.77 -5.31
CA TRP A 77 6.88 4.63 -4.92
C TRP A 77 6.98 6.02 -5.56
N ILE A 78 8.18 6.61 -5.65
CA ILE A 78 8.39 7.90 -6.34
C ILE A 78 8.01 7.78 -7.83
N GLU A 79 8.41 6.70 -8.48
CA GLU A 79 8.06 6.41 -9.88
C GLU A 79 6.55 6.30 -10.07
N ASP A 80 5.88 5.49 -9.23
CA ASP A 80 4.42 5.32 -9.25
C ASP A 80 3.69 6.65 -9.02
N GLN A 81 4.21 7.55 -8.18
CA GLN A 81 3.63 8.88 -7.99
C GLN A 81 3.80 9.77 -9.22
N GLY A 82 4.95 9.69 -9.90
CA GLY A 82 5.17 10.40 -11.16
C GLY A 82 4.26 9.91 -12.28
N ASP A 83 4.04 8.59 -12.38
CA ASP A 83 3.09 8.01 -13.32
C ASP A 83 1.65 8.47 -13.07
N ARG A 84 1.23 8.52 -11.79
CA ARG A 84 -0.09 9.06 -11.43
C ARG A 84 -0.25 10.52 -11.83
N HIS A 85 0.78 11.34 -11.63
CA HIS A 85 0.72 12.75 -12.02
C HIS A 85 0.62 12.90 -13.54
N ARG A 86 1.36 12.09 -14.31
CA ARG A 86 1.22 12.04 -15.78
C ARG A 86 -0.17 11.60 -16.23
N GLY A 87 -0.78 10.62 -15.54
CA GLY A 87 -2.10 10.09 -15.90
C GLY A 87 -3.28 11.01 -15.55
N THR A 88 -3.17 11.77 -14.46
CA THR A 88 -4.27 12.59 -13.92
C THR A 88 -4.08 14.10 -14.13
N GLY A 89 -2.84 14.54 -14.36
CA GLY A 89 -2.43 15.93 -14.47
C GLY A 89 -2.36 16.71 -13.15
N HIS A 90 -2.72 16.11 -12.02
CA HIS A 90 -2.76 16.82 -10.72
C HIS A 90 -2.58 15.93 -9.48
N GLU A 91 -2.82 14.62 -9.55
CA GLU A 91 -2.61 13.69 -8.43
C GLU A 91 -1.24 13.03 -8.50
N GLY A 92 -0.50 13.01 -7.38
CA GLY A 92 0.83 12.39 -7.32
C GLY A 92 1.93 13.44 -7.17
N LEU A 93 3.13 13.11 -7.61
CA LEU A 93 4.29 14.01 -7.59
C LEU A 93 4.52 14.52 -9.00
N ASP A 94 4.61 15.83 -9.17
CA ASP A 94 5.10 16.38 -10.43
C ASP A 94 6.60 16.01 -10.64
N GLU A 95 7.13 16.31 -11.83
CA GLU A 95 8.50 15.91 -12.16
C GLU A 95 9.55 16.58 -11.26
N GLU A 96 9.35 17.86 -10.89
CA GLU A 96 10.28 18.58 -10.03
C GLU A 96 10.29 17.97 -8.61
N GLU A 97 9.10 17.63 -8.10
CA GLU A 97 8.96 16.96 -6.82
C GLU A 97 9.58 15.56 -6.83
N ALA A 98 9.31 14.76 -7.87
CA ALA A 98 9.87 13.43 -8.01
C ALA A 98 11.40 13.47 -8.05
N GLU A 99 11.99 14.37 -8.84
CA GLU A 99 13.44 14.57 -8.91
C GLU A 99 14.03 15.00 -7.56
N ARG A 100 13.38 15.94 -6.86
CA ARG A 100 13.80 16.37 -5.52
C ARG A 100 13.83 15.20 -4.55
N LEU A 101 12.81 14.32 -4.58
CA LEU A 101 12.78 13.14 -3.74
C LEU A 101 13.81 12.10 -4.14
N ARG A 102 14.09 11.89 -5.43
CA ARG A 102 15.18 11.01 -5.89
C ARG A 102 16.54 11.48 -5.37
N ARG A 103 16.82 12.79 -5.42
CA ARG A 103 18.04 13.37 -4.84
C ARG A 103 18.13 13.14 -3.33
N LEU A 104 17.00 13.26 -2.63
CA LEU A 104 16.93 13.02 -1.19
C LEU A 104 17.09 11.52 -0.82
N ALA A 105 16.54 10.65 -1.65
CA ALA A 105 16.67 9.20 -1.50
C ALA A 105 18.15 8.79 -1.61
N GLY A 106 18.88 9.31 -2.60
CA GLY A 106 20.29 8.98 -2.82
C GLY A 106 20.51 7.49 -3.11
N SER A 107 21.73 7.01 -2.90
CA SER A 107 22.12 5.61 -2.99
C SER A 107 21.71 4.84 -1.71
N PRO A 108 21.41 3.53 -1.79
CA PRO A 108 21.24 2.68 -0.59
C PRO A 108 22.49 2.66 0.30
N ASP A 109 23.66 3.00 -0.25
CA ASP A 109 24.94 3.08 0.46
C ASP A 109 25.28 4.49 0.95
N ASP A 110 24.32 5.43 0.94
CA ASP A 110 24.54 6.77 1.49
C ASP A 110 24.20 6.84 2.99
N GLY A 111 25.14 7.31 3.81
CA GLY A 111 24.92 7.69 5.22
C GLY A 111 26.04 7.24 6.17
N PRO A 112 25.94 7.58 7.46
CA PRO A 112 26.98 7.32 8.47
C PRO A 112 27.18 5.83 8.79
N ASP A 113 26.20 4.97 8.47
CA ASP A 113 26.19 3.52 8.73
C ASP A 113 26.12 2.69 7.42
N ALA A 114 26.67 3.23 6.33
CA ALA A 114 26.62 2.65 4.98
C ALA A 114 27.39 1.32 4.86
#